data_AF-A0A0B1T2D9-F1
#
_entry.id   AF-A0A0B1T2D9-F1
#
_cell.length_a   1.000
_cell.length_b   1.000
_cell.length_c   1.000
_cell.angle_alpha   90.00
_cell.angle_beta   90.00
_cell.angle_gamma   90.00
#
_symmetry.space_group_name_H-M   'P 1'
#
loop_
_entity.id
_entity.type
_entity.pdbx_description
1 polymer ?
#
loop_
_entity_poly.entity_id
_entity_poly.type
_entity_poly.pdbx_seq_one_letter_code
_entity_poly.pdbx_strand_id
1 'polypeptide(L)'
;MNAAENEACLRPPIGEDAPAANNSKITSNGIDDIKLEKPDDTSYFSIPSVITCEKPTECDKSDFFDTSPSQIKDFLLAQVLGIRIFVFVLQLLFNSWDFSTDAFKGVPIDEDELSCVDHFVHRIFAGFKRWDAVHMLHIAQHEYVFENSLAFFPFYPMTIRIFSMAWATPFVHFGILHVSSALLISALAINLGCFIAAAAVLYRIVQLVSHSVKQAVIAVLVFSANPASIFFSAAYSESLYCLLTFAGIWLLLEDKQPFFFRYLGSLLCFGLAYATRSNGLINLGYVGFFCLCEFILSVDPENPKKRLVIFRKPVSVIITRTMVFAMRMILAVLSVSLPIFVHGRRQQIAFCSQVSANSVPATMQRFAAEHELTTVGRTDLIDWCNVTSSIFPPFYASIQAKYWHVSLFGYWQLRKIPCFLMAAPAFYLVAFGARQTWQRAWSKRSLLHLLAEKGDHVPYTLHATFMALAALFVYNAEASSYT
;
A
#
# COMPACT_ATOMS: atom_id res chain seq x y z
N MET A 1 55.14 -29.96 -40.80
CA MET A 1 55.50 -28.90 -39.84
C MET A 1 54.80 -29.26 -38.53
N ASN A 2 55.41 -29.77 -37.46
CA ASN A 2 56.80 -29.94 -37.04
C ASN A 2 56.98 -31.32 -36.38
N ALA A 3 58.21 -31.84 -36.46
CA ALA A 3 58.70 -33.11 -35.94
C ALA A 3 59.09 -33.01 -34.44
N ALA A 4 58.95 -34.13 -33.68
CA ALA A 4 60.02 -34.92 -33.00
C ALA A 4 60.61 -34.26 -31.74
N GLU A 5 61.01 -34.92 -30.64
CA GLU A 5 61.19 -36.31 -30.21
C GLU A 5 61.59 -36.31 -28.70
N ASN A 6 61.35 -37.44 -27.98
CA ASN A 6 62.19 -38.10 -26.95
C ASN A 6 62.73 -37.32 -25.72
N GLU A 7 63.11 -37.87 -24.57
CA GLU A 7 62.95 -39.10 -23.77
C GLU A 7 63.63 -38.79 -22.41
N ALA A 8 63.40 -39.65 -21.41
CA ALA A 8 63.84 -39.57 -20.01
C ALA A 8 65.37 -39.55 -19.75
N CYS A 9 65.80 -39.10 -18.55
CA CYS A 9 66.54 -39.95 -17.57
C CYS A 9 67.18 -39.24 -16.34
N LEU A 10 67.20 -40.00 -15.22
CA LEU A 10 68.24 -40.18 -14.17
C LEU A 10 68.50 -39.15 -13.03
N ARG A 11 68.44 -39.67 -11.78
CA ARG A 11 68.90 -39.13 -10.46
C ARG A 11 70.38 -39.55 -10.17
N PRO A 12 70.95 -39.46 -8.91
CA PRO A 12 71.36 -38.36 -7.98
C PRO A 12 72.88 -38.51 -7.56
N PRO A 13 73.34 -38.36 -6.28
CA PRO A 13 73.53 -37.21 -5.34
C PRO A 13 75.01 -37.00 -4.86
N ILE A 14 75.27 -36.07 -3.91
CA ILE A 14 76.11 -36.18 -2.67
C ILE A 14 76.71 -34.81 -2.27
N GLY A 15 76.70 -34.50 -0.96
CA GLY A 15 77.61 -33.53 -0.34
C GLY A 15 77.09 -32.89 0.96
N GLU A 16 77.35 -33.55 2.10
CA GLU A 16 77.25 -33.00 3.47
C GLU A 16 78.35 -31.96 3.74
N ASP A 17 78.06 -30.94 4.56
CA ASP A 17 79.00 -30.38 5.56
C ASP A 17 78.25 -29.47 6.55
N ALA A 18 78.48 -29.71 7.85
CA ALA A 18 78.12 -28.87 9.01
C ALA A 18 79.36 -27.99 9.40
N PRO A 19 79.39 -27.08 10.42
CA PRO A 19 78.54 -27.00 11.62
C PRO A 19 78.18 -25.57 12.14
N ALA A 20 77.56 -25.58 13.32
CA ALA A 20 76.93 -24.52 14.10
C ALA A 20 77.82 -23.35 14.58
N ALA A 21 77.20 -22.18 14.81
CA ALA A 21 77.61 -21.21 15.83
C ALA A 21 76.43 -20.34 16.32
N ASN A 22 76.19 -20.39 17.63
CA ASN A 22 75.35 -19.48 18.41
C ASN A 22 75.78 -18.02 18.21
N ASN A 23 74.82 -17.09 18.14
CA ASN A 23 74.99 -15.74 18.69
C ASN A 23 73.65 -15.06 19.01
N SER A 24 73.48 -14.79 20.29
CA SER A 24 72.51 -13.90 20.92
C SER A 24 72.86 -12.41 20.70
N LYS A 25 71.87 -11.56 20.42
CA LYS A 25 71.80 -10.10 20.67
C LYS A 25 70.40 -9.63 20.22
N ILE A 26 69.45 -9.33 21.11
CA ILE A 26 69.23 -8.07 21.86
C ILE A 26 69.37 -6.81 20.98
N THR A 27 68.22 -6.26 20.60
CA THR A 27 67.95 -4.86 20.19
C THR A 27 66.55 -4.52 20.70
N SER A 28 66.36 -3.83 21.82
CA SER A 28 66.40 -2.37 22.06
C SER A 28 65.36 -1.53 21.29
N ASN A 29 64.41 -0.99 22.06
CA ASN A 29 63.80 0.35 22.02
C ASN A 29 62.77 0.77 20.95
N GLY A 30 61.75 1.50 21.44
CA GLY A 30 60.72 2.28 20.75
C GLY A 30 59.38 2.09 21.48
N ILE A 31 58.96 2.88 22.47
CA ILE A 31 58.60 4.32 22.50
C ILE A 31 57.68 4.72 21.33
N ASP A 32 56.47 5.08 21.74
CA ASP A 32 55.40 5.84 21.09
C ASP A 32 54.70 5.26 19.86
N ASP A 33 53.40 4.97 20.00
CA ASP A 33 52.44 5.64 19.14
C ASP A 33 51.00 5.64 19.71
N ILE A 34 50.43 6.82 19.61
CA ILE A 34 49.14 7.30 20.07
C ILE A 34 48.00 6.48 19.42
N LYS A 35 47.17 5.82 20.23
CA LYS A 35 45.90 5.24 19.78
C LYS A 35 44.92 6.36 19.41
N LEU A 36 44.66 6.52 18.12
CA LEU A 36 43.46 7.19 17.62
C LEU A 36 42.22 6.43 18.11
N GLU A 37 41.46 7.06 19.01
CA GLU A 37 40.09 6.66 19.33
C GLU A 37 39.22 6.74 18.06
N LYS A 38 38.55 5.62 17.73
CA LYS A 38 37.41 5.61 16.79
C LYS A 38 36.18 6.13 17.53
N PRO A 39 35.33 6.96 16.90
CA PRO A 39 34.11 7.44 17.54
C PRO A 39 33.08 6.30 17.67
N ASP A 40 32.45 6.25 18.83
CA ASP A 40 31.40 5.31 19.25
C ASP A 40 30.29 5.12 18.20
N ASP A 41 30.00 3.86 17.91
CA ASP A 41 28.72 3.41 17.33
C ASP A 41 27.61 3.61 18.38
N THR A 42 27.14 4.85 18.47
CA THR A 42 25.92 5.18 19.21
C THR A 42 24.72 4.47 18.58
N SER A 43 24.26 3.39 19.21
CA SER A 43 23.01 2.71 18.87
C SER A 43 21.81 3.57 19.30
N TYR A 44 21.29 4.41 18.39
CA TYR A 44 20.23 5.40 18.66
C TYR A 44 18.80 4.81 18.76
N PHE A 45 18.65 3.55 19.16
CA PHE A 45 17.34 2.93 19.43
C PHE A 45 17.18 2.60 20.91
N SER A 46 17.18 3.62 21.77
CA SER A 46 16.61 3.50 23.11
C SER A 46 15.10 3.71 23.03
N ILE A 47 14.38 2.60 22.86
CA ILE A 47 12.93 2.51 23.12
C ILE A 47 12.73 2.82 24.62
N PRO A 48 11.66 3.55 25.04
CA PRO A 48 11.38 3.79 26.44
C PRO A 48 11.38 2.48 27.24
N SER A 49 12.07 2.46 28.38
CA SER A 49 12.33 1.28 29.22
C SER A 49 11.11 0.72 29.97
N VAL A 50 9.89 0.91 29.47
CA VAL A 50 8.64 0.46 30.12
C VAL A 50 8.19 -0.92 29.63
N ILE A 51 9.03 -1.62 28.86
CA ILE A 51 8.85 -3.05 28.56
C ILE A 51 10.14 -3.78 28.96
N THR A 52 10.47 -3.75 30.25
CA THR A 52 11.38 -4.73 30.84
C THR A 52 10.57 -5.96 31.21
N CYS A 53 10.53 -6.97 30.33
CA CYS A 53 10.25 -8.33 30.78
C CYS A 53 11.32 -8.70 31.81
N GLU A 54 10.89 -9.12 32.99
CA GLU A 54 11.73 -9.69 34.04
C GLU A 54 12.68 -10.74 33.44
N LYS A 55 13.96 -10.69 33.85
CA LYS A 55 14.95 -11.71 33.47
C LYS A 55 14.52 -13.07 34.01
N PRO A 56 14.35 -14.11 33.17
CA PRO A 56 14.47 -15.48 33.62
C PRO A 56 15.95 -15.89 33.53
N THR A 57 16.41 -16.50 34.60
CA THR A 57 17.69 -17.19 34.73
C THR A 57 17.82 -18.34 33.73
N GLU A 58 18.96 -18.38 33.04
CA GLU A 58 19.65 -19.49 32.36
C GLU A 58 18.89 -20.39 31.33
N CYS A 59 19.55 -20.54 30.16
CA CYS A 59 19.27 -21.45 29.03
C CYS A 59 18.03 -21.17 28.15
N ASP A 60 18.18 -20.27 27.16
CA ASP A 60 18.29 -20.60 25.72
C ASP A 60 18.23 -19.27 24.92
N LYS A 61 19.38 -18.70 24.54
CA LYS A 61 19.43 -17.40 23.83
C LYS A 61 19.76 -17.59 22.36
N SER A 62 18.83 -18.14 21.60
CA SER A 62 18.66 -17.70 20.22
C SER A 62 17.65 -16.56 20.26
N ASP A 63 18.07 -15.32 19.97
CA ASP A 63 17.09 -14.24 19.79
C ASP A 63 16.11 -14.70 18.69
N PHE A 64 14.80 -14.53 18.89
CA PHE A 64 13.77 -14.91 17.91
C PHE A 64 13.98 -14.31 16.51
N PHE A 65 14.83 -13.30 16.39
CA PHE A 65 15.18 -12.67 15.12
C PHE A 65 16.40 -13.30 14.42
N ASP A 66 17.11 -14.23 15.09
CA ASP A 66 18.22 -15.01 14.55
C ASP A 66 17.76 -16.35 13.95
N THR A 67 16.45 -16.61 13.95
CA THR A 67 15.86 -17.87 13.45
C THR A 67 15.77 -17.89 11.92
N SER A 68 15.56 -19.07 11.33
CA SER A 68 15.59 -19.23 9.88
C SER A 68 14.50 -18.40 9.16
N PRO A 69 14.75 -17.90 7.93
CA PRO A 69 13.75 -17.12 7.18
C PRO A 69 12.40 -17.84 6.97
N SER A 70 12.40 -19.17 6.92
CA SER A 70 11.18 -19.99 6.84
C SER A 70 10.36 -19.91 8.12
N GLN A 71 10.99 -19.99 9.29
CA GLN A 71 10.28 -19.88 10.57
C GLN A 71 9.65 -18.49 10.75
N ILE A 72 10.33 -17.42 10.35
CA ILE A 72 9.78 -16.06 10.39
C ILE A 72 8.57 -15.93 9.45
N LYS A 73 8.65 -16.51 8.25
CA LYS A 73 7.53 -16.54 7.30
C LYS A 73 6.32 -17.26 7.90
N ASP A 74 6.51 -18.44 8.45
CA ASP A 74 5.43 -19.26 8.99
C ASP A 74 4.81 -18.60 10.22
N PHE A 75 5.64 -18.00 11.09
CA PHE A 75 5.19 -17.18 12.20
C PHE A 75 4.33 -16.00 11.74
N LEU A 76 4.82 -15.19 10.80
CA LEU A 76 4.08 -14.02 10.31
C LEU A 76 2.77 -14.43 9.64
N LEU A 77 2.77 -15.51 8.85
CA LEU A 77 1.55 -16.02 8.23
C LEU A 77 0.54 -16.44 9.29
N ALA A 78 0.97 -17.16 10.33
CA ALA A 78 0.10 -17.56 11.44
C ALA A 78 -0.47 -16.35 12.19
N GLN A 79 0.35 -15.32 12.47
CA GLN A 79 -0.12 -14.09 13.14
C GLN A 79 -1.11 -13.31 12.28
N VAL A 80 -0.81 -13.11 10.99
CA VAL A 80 -1.70 -12.42 10.05
C VAL A 80 -3.04 -13.13 9.96
N LEU A 81 -3.04 -14.45 9.76
CA LEU A 81 -4.26 -15.26 9.70
C LEU A 81 -5.01 -15.26 11.03
N GLY A 82 -4.31 -15.42 12.15
CA GLY A 82 -4.88 -15.38 13.49
C GLY A 82 -5.62 -14.07 13.77
N ILE A 83 -5.05 -12.93 13.37
CA ILE A 83 -5.71 -11.62 13.48
C ILE A 83 -6.94 -11.52 12.58
N ARG A 84 -6.91 -12.07 11.35
CA ARG A 84 -8.09 -12.10 10.48
C ARG A 84 -9.23 -12.94 11.06
N ILE A 85 -8.89 -14.11 11.62
CA ILE A 85 -9.86 -14.98 12.32
C ILE A 85 -10.42 -14.24 13.54
N PHE A 86 -9.58 -13.55 14.31
CA PHE A 86 -10.03 -12.76 15.44
C PHE A 86 -11.00 -11.65 15.04
N VAL A 87 -10.70 -10.89 13.97
CA VAL A 87 -11.62 -9.88 13.42
C VAL A 87 -12.94 -10.50 12.99
N PHE A 88 -12.90 -11.67 12.35
CA PHE A 88 -14.11 -12.41 11.97
C PHE A 88 -14.95 -12.83 13.19
N VAL A 89 -14.32 -13.35 14.25
CA VAL A 89 -15.01 -13.71 15.50
C VAL A 89 -15.63 -12.49 16.15
N LEU A 90 -14.91 -11.37 16.25
CA LEU A 90 -15.46 -10.11 16.76
C LEU A 90 -16.67 -9.67 15.94
N GLN A 91 -16.56 -9.68 14.61
CA GLN A 91 -17.67 -9.37 13.72
C GLN A 91 -18.89 -10.23 14.06
N LEU A 92 -18.72 -11.55 14.22
CA LEU A 92 -19.81 -12.47 14.49
C LEU A 92 -20.48 -12.20 15.85
N LEU A 93 -19.68 -11.92 16.89
CA LEU A 93 -20.17 -11.60 18.23
C LEU A 93 -20.99 -10.30 18.26
N PHE A 94 -20.57 -9.29 17.49
CA PHE A 94 -21.23 -7.97 17.47
C PHE A 94 -22.24 -7.81 16.33
N ASN A 95 -22.41 -8.81 15.45
CA ASN A 95 -23.31 -8.74 14.31
C ASN A 95 -24.79 -8.57 14.72
N SER A 96 -25.20 -9.10 15.88
CA SER A 96 -26.58 -8.92 16.36
C SER A 96 -26.88 -7.53 16.92
N TRP A 97 -25.85 -6.72 17.20
CA TRP A 97 -26.05 -5.34 17.60
C TRP A 97 -26.30 -4.51 16.33
N ASP A 98 -27.58 -4.20 16.12
CA ASP A 98 -27.98 -3.25 15.08
C ASP A 98 -27.92 -1.84 15.67
N PHE A 99 -27.01 -1.05 15.11
CA PHE A 99 -26.95 0.39 15.35
C PHE A 99 -27.61 1.02 14.13
N SER A 100 -28.83 1.55 14.28
CA SER A 100 -29.54 2.20 13.19
C SER A 100 -28.67 3.27 12.54
N THR A 101 -28.37 3.12 11.25
CA THR A 101 -27.61 4.11 10.48
C THR A 101 -28.38 4.56 9.25
N ASP A 102 -28.19 5.82 8.87
CA ASP A 102 -28.70 6.42 7.63
C ASP A 102 -27.89 6.00 6.37
N ALA A 103 -26.94 5.07 6.53
CA ALA A 103 -26.14 4.56 5.41
C ALA A 103 -27.00 3.81 4.38
N PHE A 104 -26.56 3.83 3.12
CA PHE A 104 -27.21 3.14 2.03
C PHE A 104 -27.35 1.63 2.33
N LYS A 105 -28.60 1.15 2.42
CA LYS A 105 -28.91 -0.24 2.80
C LYS A 105 -28.96 -1.21 1.61
N GLY A 106 -28.87 -0.68 0.39
CA GLY A 106 -28.96 -1.45 -0.84
C GLY A 106 -30.41 -1.82 -1.17
N VAL A 107 -30.62 -2.31 -2.39
CA VAL A 107 -31.94 -2.78 -2.83
C VAL A 107 -32.24 -4.09 -2.08
N PRO A 108 -33.40 -4.21 -1.39
CA PRO A 108 -33.78 -5.43 -0.72
C PRO A 108 -33.95 -6.58 -1.72
N ILE A 109 -33.67 -7.80 -1.26
CA ILE A 109 -33.81 -9.02 -2.05
C ILE A 109 -35.02 -9.75 -1.47
N ASP A 110 -35.89 -10.26 -2.34
CA ASP A 110 -37.06 -11.02 -1.91
C ASP A 110 -36.62 -12.33 -1.26
N GLU A 111 -37.17 -12.66 -0.08
CA GLU A 111 -36.78 -13.84 0.70
C GLU A 111 -37.00 -15.15 -0.07
N ASP A 112 -37.97 -15.17 -0.98
CA ASP A 112 -38.26 -16.31 -1.86
C ASP A 112 -37.14 -16.59 -2.88
N GLU A 113 -36.27 -15.61 -3.16
CA GLU A 113 -35.12 -15.78 -4.05
C GLU A 113 -33.89 -16.37 -3.33
N LEU A 114 -33.89 -16.41 -1.99
CA LEU A 114 -32.75 -16.80 -1.17
C LEU A 114 -32.82 -18.28 -0.77
N SER A 115 -31.75 -19.02 -1.04
CA SER A 115 -31.60 -20.39 -0.56
C SER A 115 -31.27 -20.45 0.95
N CYS A 116 -31.36 -21.64 1.56
CA CYS A 116 -30.89 -21.85 2.93
C CYS A 116 -29.39 -21.50 3.11
N VAL A 117 -28.58 -21.69 2.05
CA VAL A 117 -27.15 -21.35 2.06
C VAL A 117 -26.98 -19.83 2.11
N ASP A 118 -27.80 -19.08 1.37
CA ASP A 118 -27.77 -17.61 1.38
C ASP A 118 -28.10 -17.05 2.76
N HIS A 119 -29.12 -17.58 3.42
CA HIS A 119 -29.48 -17.21 4.79
C HIS A 119 -28.33 -17.44 5.77
N PHE A 120 -27.61 -18.55 5.62
CA PHE A 120 -26.43 -18.87 6.43
C PHE A 120 -25.28 -17.89 6.16
N VAL A 121 -24.99 -17.61 4.89
CA VAL A 121 -23.96 -16.64 4.47
C VAL A 121 -24.28 -15.25 5.01
N HIS A 122 -25.51 -14.76 4.82
CA HIS A 122 -25.95 -13.47 5.32
C HIS A 122 -25.86 -13.39 6.85
N ARG A 123 -26.24 -14.44 7.57
CA ARG A 123 -26.15 -14.46 9.03
C ARG A 123 -24.69 -14.37 9.53
N ILE A 124 -23.77 -15.08 8.88
CA ILE A 124 -22.37 -15.15 9.33
C ILE A 124 -21.55 -13.94 8.89
N PHE A 125 -21.88 -13.33 7.75
CA PHE A 125 -21.08 -12.27 7.15
C PHE A 125 -21.77 -10.90 7.10
N ALA A 126 -22.97 -10.74 7.70
CA ALA A 126 -23.75 -9.50 7.61
C ALA A 126 -22.98 -8.24 8.01
N GLY A 127 -22.17 -8.27 9.08
CA GLY A 127 -21.40 -7.08 9.48
C GLY A 127 -20.30 -6.68 8.50
N PHE A 128 -19.83 -7.59 7.63
CA PHE A 128 -18.91 -7.25 6.54
C PHE A 128 -19.59 -6.58 5.33
N LYS A 129 -20.93 -6.56 5.31
CA LYS A 129 -21.78 -5.94 4.28
C LYS A 129 -22.35 -4.57 4.74
N ARG A 130 -21.83 -3.96 5.80
CA ARG A 130 -22.37 -2.70 6.35
C ARG A 130 -21.71 -1.45 5.76
N TRP A 131 -22.43 -0.33 5.83
CA TRP A 131 -21.98 1.00 5.39
C TRP A 131 -21.56 1.02 3.91
N ASP A 132 -20.39 1.56 3.58
CA ASP A 132 -19.96 1.74 2.18
C ASP A 132 -19.71 0.42 1.43
N ALA A 133 -19.59 -0.70 2.16
CA ALA A 133 -19.49 -2.02 1.56
C ALA A 133 -20.70 -2.32 0.65
N VAL A 134 -21.88 -1.79 1.00
CA VAL A 134 -23.10 -1.98 0.21
C VAL A 134 -22.96 -1.34 -1.17
N HIS A 135 -22.32 -0.18 -1.29
CA HIS A 135 -22.07 0.45 -2.59
C HIS A 135 -21.15 -0.41 -3.47
N MET A 136 -20.08 -0.97 -2.90
CA MET A 136 -19.15 -1.83 -3.65
C MET A 136 -19.85 -3.07 -4.20
N LEU A 137 -20.68 -3.72 -3.38
CA LEU A 137 -21.45 -4.90 -3.77
C LEU A 137 -22.57 -4.55 -4.76
N HIS A 138 -23.24 -3.41 -4.55
CA HIS A 138 -24.25 -2.91 -5.49
C HIS A 138 -23.65 -2.66 -6.87
N ILE A 139 -22.51 -1.98 -6.96
CA ILE A 139 -21.82 -1.74 -8.25
C ILE A 139 -21.39 -3.06 -8.88
N ALA A 140 -20.92 -4.04 -8.09
CA ALA A 140 -20.53 -5.34 -8.62
C ALA A 140 -21.74 -6.10 -9.24
N GLN A 141 -22.92 -5.98 -8.63
CA GLN A 141 -24.15 -6.64 -9.08
C GLN A 141 -24.83 -5.91 -10.23
N HIS A 142 -25.06 -4.61 -10.08
CA HIS A 142 -25.95 -3.80 -10.92
C HIS A 142 -25.24 -2.71 -11.71
N GLU A 143 -23.90 -2.62 -11.62
CA GLU A 143 -23.12 -1.52 -12.21
C GLU A 143 -23.51 -0.16 -11.62
N TYR A 144 -23.28 0.93 -12.36
CA TYR A 144 -23.52 2.29 -11.89
C TYR A 144 -24.93 2.74 -12.26
N VAL A 145 -25.88 2.50 -11.35
CA VAL A 145 -27.29 2.94 -11.51
C VAL A 145 -27.57 4.22 -10.72
N PHE A 146 -27.08 4.30 -9.49
CA PHE A 146 -27.32 5.45 -8.61
C PHE A 146 -26.17 6.45 -8.64
N GLU A 147 -26.50 7.74 -8.57
CA GLU A 147 -25.53 8.84 -8.60
C GLU A 147 -24.54 8.77 -7.44
N ASN A 148 -24.99 8.49 -6.21
CA ASN A 148 -24.12 8.35 -5.05
C ASN A 148 -23.05 7.25 -5.23
N SER A 149 -23.32 6.24 -6.05
CA SER A 149 -22.39 5.13 -6.30
C SER A 149 -21.18 5.56 -7.13
N LEU A 150 -21.25 6.69 -7.85
CA LEU A 150 -20.13 7.26 -8.62
C LEU A 150 -18.97 7.75 -7.75
N ALA A 151 -19.18 7.91 -6.43
CA ALA A 151 -18.08 8.17 -5.49
C ALA A 151 -17.11 6.99 -5.37
N PHE A 152 -17.56 5.77 -5.70
CA PHE A 152 -16.79 4.55 -5.54
C PHE A 152 -16.18 4.10 -6.86
N PHE A 153 -14.87 3.85 -6.82
CA PHE A 153 -14.07 3.62 -8.01
C PHE A 153 -14.19 2.18 -8.54
N PRO A 154 -14.04 1.96 -9.86
CA PRO A 154 -14.57 0.76 -10.52
C PRO A 154 -13.75 -0.51 -10.30
N PHE A 155 -12.47 -0.43 -9.98
CA PHE A 155 -11.60 -1.61 -10.07
C PHE A 155 -11.94 -2.69 -9.04
N TYR A 156 -12.25 -2.30 -7.80
CA TYR A 156 -12.59 -3.26 -6.75
C TYR A 156 -13.94 -3.96 -6.99
N PRO A 157 -15.07 -3.24 -7.23
CA PRO A 157 -16.35 -3.87 -7.59
C PRO A 157 -16.26 -4.78 -8.81
N MET A 158 -15.52 -4.36 -9.85
CA MET A 158 -15.35 -5.20 -11.04
C MET A 158 -14.50 -6.43 -10.78
N THR A 159 -13.49 -6.34 -9.90
CA THR A 159 -12.72 -7.52 -9.47
C THR A 159 -13.61 -8.51 -8.72
N ILE A 160 -14.51 -8.02 -7.84
CA ILE A 160 -15.51 -8.86 -7.16
C ILE A 160 -16.40 -9.55 -8.19
N ARG A 161 -16.96 -8.80 -9.14
CA ARG A 161 -17.85 -9.33 -10.18
C ARG A 161 -17.17 -10.42 -11.01
N ILE A 162 -15.98 -10.13 -11.54
CA ILE A 162 -15.22 -11.07 -12.39
C ILE A 162 -14.85 -12.33 -11.60
N PHE A 163 -14.37 -12.18 -10.37
CA PHE A 163 -14.02 -13.31 -9.53
C PHE A 163 -15.25 -14.16 -9.19
N SER A 164 -16.36 -13.51 -8.81
CA SER A 164 -17.64 -14.19 -8.55
C SER A 164 -18.15 -14.95 -9.77
N MET A 165 -18.06 -14.37 -10.97
CA MET A 165 -18.43 -15.06 -12.21
C MET A 165 -17.54 -16.28 -12.46
N ALA A 166 -16.24 -16.19 -12.15
CA ALA A 166 -15.31 -17.28 -12.40
C ALA A 166 -15.60 -18.56 -11.58
N TRP A 167 -16.02 -18.43 -10.31
CA TRP A 167 -16.26 -19.61 -9.45
C TRP A 167 -17.74 -19.89 -9.16
N ALA A 168 -18.60 -18.86 -9.09
CA ALA A 168 -19.96 -19.00 -8.58
C ALA A 168 -21.01 -19.30 -9.67
N THR A 169 -20.70 -19.08 -10.95
CA THR A 169 -21.63 -19.31 -12.08
C THR A 169 -22.38 -20.65 -12.00
N PRO A 170 -21.74 -21.82 -11.76
CA PRO A 170 -22.50 -23.08 -11.66
C PRO A 170 -23.47 -23.08 -10.47
N PHE A 171 -23.06 -22.59 -9.30
CA PHE A 171 -23.90 -22.59 -8.09
C PHE A 171 -25.09 -21.65 -8.21
N VAL A 172 -24.89 -20.49 -8.84
CA VAL A 172 -25.95 -19.54 -9.17
C VAL A 172 -26.92 -20.15 -10.19
N HIS A 173 -26.40 -20.81 -11.23
CA HIS A 173 -27.23 -21.43 -12.26
C HIS A 173 -28.13 -22.54 -11.71
N PHE A 174 -27.64 -23.32 -10.74
CA PHE A 174 -28.41 -24.38 -10.09
C PHE A 174 -29.28 -23.90 -8.91
N GLY A 175 -29.35 -22.58 -8.65
CA GLY A 175 -30.15 -22.03 -7.55
C GLY A 175 -29.66 -22.40 -6.15
N ILE A 176 -28.39 -22.84 -6.03
CA ILE A 176 -27.77 -23.21 -4.74
C ILE A 176 -27.33 -21.96 -3.98
N LEU A 177 -26.98 -20.90 -4.70
CA LEU A 177 -26.45 -19.65 -4.13
C LEU A 177 -26.95 -18.46 -4.94
N HIS A 178 -27.49 -17.45 -4.28
CA HIS A 178 -27.88 -16.20 -4.92
C HIS A 178 -26.65 -15.35 -5.30
N VAL A 179 -26.79 -14.51 -6.33
CA VAL A 179 -25.70 -13.66 -6.85
C VAL A 179 -25.14 -12.74 -5.76
N SER A 180 -25.99 -12.20 -4.88
CA SER A 180 -25.56 -11.32 -3.79
C SER A 180 -24.60 -12.00 -2.81
N SER A 181 -24.89 -13.25 -2.45
CA SER A 181 -24.06 -14.06 -1.54
C SER A 181 -22.75 -14.44 -2.20
N ALA A 182 -22.78 -14.80 -3.49
CA ALA A 182 -21.59 -15.07 -4.27
C ALA A 182 -20.64 -13.86 -4.34
N LEU A 183 -21.19 -12.66 -4.56
CA LEU A 183 -20.42 -11.41 -4.56
C LEU A 183 -19.83 -11.11 -3.18
N LEU A 184 -20.60 -11.30 -2.10
CA LEU A 184 -20.10 -11.10 -0.74
C LEU A 184 -18.93 -12.06 -0.43
N ILE A 185 -19.09 -13.36 -0.68
CA ILE A 185 -18.03 -14.35 -0.48
C ILE A 185 -16.78 -13.99 -1.31
N SER A 186 -16.99 -13.56 -2.56
CA SER A 186 -15.92 -13.11 -3.45
C SER A 186 -15.15 -11.92 -2.88
N ALA A 187 -15.86 -10.91 -2.36
CA ALA A 187 -15.25 -9.73 -1.76
C ALA A 187 -14.38 -10.10 -0.54
N LEU A 188 -14.87 -10.99 0.33
CA LEU A 188 -14.12 -11.46 1.50
C LEU A 188 -12.88 -12.25 1.11
N ALA A 189 -13.01 -13.15 0.13
CA ALA A 189 -11.89 -13.96 -0.37
C ALA A 189 -10.79 -13.09 -1.01
N ILE A 190 -11.20 -12.13 -1.85
CA ILE A 190 -10.28 -11.15 -2.46
C ILE A 190 -9.55 -10.37 -1.36
N ASN A 191 -10.28 -9.87 -0.35
CA ASN A 191 -9.67 -9.07 0.70
C ASN A 191 -8.74 -9.87 1.60
N LEU A 192 -9.07 -11.11 1.93
CA LEU A 192 -8.17 -12.00 2.67
C LEU A 192 -6.86 -12.23 1.88
N GLY A 193 -6.97 -12.60 0.60
CA GLY A 193 -5.82 -12.83 -0.26
C GLY A 193 -4.97 -11.57 -0.44
N CYS A 194 -5.61 -10.43 -0.73
CA CYS A 194 -4.92 -9.16 -0.89
C CYS A 194 -4.24 -8.69 0.39
N PHE A 195 -4.87 -8.89 1.55
CA PHE A 195 -4.29 -8.51 2.84
C PHE A 195 -3.02 -9.31 3.15
N ILE A 196 -3.06 -10.63 2.97
CA ILE A 196 -1.90 -11.51 3.19
C ILE A 196 -0.76 -11.12 2.24
N ALA A 197 -1.07 -10.90 0.95
CA ALA A 197 -0.09 -10.45 -0.02
C ALA A 197 0.48 -9.07 0.34
N ALA A 198 -0.37 -8.12 0.76
CA ALA A 198 0.07 -6.80 1.19
C ALA A 198 1.02 -6.86 2.39
N ALA A 199 0.71 -7.70 3.39
CA ALA A 199 1.58 -7.94 4.54
C ALA A 199 2.95 -8.51 4.13
N ALA A 200 2.97 -9.47 3.19
CA ALA A 200 4.21 -10.04 2.67
C ALA A 200 5.05 -9.01 1.90
N VAL A 201 4.43 -8.17 1.09
CA VAL A 201 5.12 -7.09 0.36
C VAL A 201 5.61 -6.01 1.33
N LEU A 202 4.82 -5.65 2.35
CA LEU A 202 5.22 -4.69 3.39
C LEU A 202 6.46 -5.16 4.14
N TYR A 203 6.52 -6.45 4.52
CA TYR A 203 7.71 -7.04 5.12
C TYR A 203 8.95 -6.81 4.24
N ARG A 204 8.84 -7.04 2.93
CA ARG A 204 9.94 -6.85 1.98
C ARG A 204 10.34 -5.38 1.87
N ILE A 205 9.39 -4.46 1.76
CA ILE A 205 9.66 -3.01 1.70
C ILE A 205 10.43 -2.58 2.95
N VAL A 206 9.94 -2.93 4.15
CA VAL A 206 10.58 -2.52 5.40
C VAL A 206 11.95 -3.17 5.54
N GLN A 207 12.11 -4.44 5.16
CA GLN A 207 13.41 -5.10 5.15
C GLN A 207 14.41 -4.41 4.20
N LEU A 208 13.96 -3.96 3.03
CA LEU A 208 14.80 -3.25 2.05
C LEU A 208 15.20 -1.85 2.54
N VAL A 209 14.28 -1.12 3.18
CA VAL A 209 14.52 0.27 3.62
C VAL A 209 15.28 0.34 4.95
N SER A 210 14.92 -0.51 5.92
CA SER A 210 15.51 -0.47 7.27
C SER A 210 16.70 -1.39 7.47
N HIS A 211 16.90 -2.35 6.57
CA HIS A 211 17.85 -3.46 6.74
C HIS A 211 17.66 -4.27 8.04
N SER A 212 16.49 -4.17 8.69
CA SER A 212 16.20 -4.83 9.96
C SER A 212 15.02 -5.78 9.85
N VAL A 213 15.28 -7.07 10.11
CA VAL A 213 14.24 -8.11 10.19
C VAL A 213 13.25 -7.78 11.32
N LYS A 214 13.76 -7.33 12.48
CA LYS A 214 12.93 -6.96 13.63
C LYS A 214 11.92 -5.86 13.28
N GLN A 215 12.37 -4.80 12.60
CA GLN A 215 11.47 -3.72 12.19
C GLN A 215 10.44 -4.19 11.16
N ALA A 216 10.85 -5.05 10.22
CA ALA A 216 9.92 -5.62 9.23
C ALA A 216 8.84 -6.50 9.88
N VAL A 217 9.19 -7.33 10.86
CA VAL A 217 8.23 -8.13 11.64
C VAL A 217 7.27 -7.22 12.39
N ILE A 218 7.78 -6.23 13.13
CA ILE A 218 6.94 -5.30 13.90
C ILE A 218 5.99 -4.52 12.98
N ALA A 219 6.46 -4.05 11.82
CA ALA A 219 5.63 -3.32 10.87
C ALA A 219 4.44 -4.17 10.38
N VAL A 220 4.66 -5.46 10.09
CA VAL A 220 3.57 -6.37 9.68
C VAL A 220 2.57 -6.60 10.82
N LEU A 221 3.06 -6.77 12.05
CA LEU A 221 2.19 -6.96 13.21
C LEU A 221 1.33 -5.73 13.49
N VAL A 222 1.92 -4.52 13.47
CA VAL A 222 1.19 -3.26 13.64
C VAL A 222 0.21 -3.01 12.49
N PHE A 223 0.62 -3.30 11.25
CA PHE A 223 -0.28 -3.24 10.09
C PHE A 223 -1.46 -4.20 10.24
N SER A 224 -1.25 -5.38 10.81
CA SER A 224 -2.30 -6.39 10.98
C SER A 224 -3.24 -6.09 12.15
N ALA A 225 -2.68 -5.69 13.29
CA ALA A 225 -3.40 -5.43 14.53
C ALA A 225 -3.70 -3.94 14.73
N ASN A 226 -4.35 -3.31 13.75
CA ASN A 226 -4.79 -1.91 13.85
C ASN A 226 -6.31 -1.81 14.12
N PRO A 227 -6.83 -0.75 14.76
CA PRO A 227 -8.26 -0.61 15.04
C PRO A 227 -9.15 -0.59 13.78
N ALA A 228 -8.63 -0.12 12.65
CA ALA A 228 -9.31 -0.08 11.36
C ALA A 228 -9.22 -1.42 10.60
N SER A 229 -8.74 -2.49 11.25
CA SER A 229 -8.51 -3.81 10.64
C SER A 229 -9.78 -4.45 10.08
N ILE A 230 -10.97 -4.03 10.53
CA ILE A 230 -12.26 -4.46 9.97
C ILE A 230 -12.42 -4.08 8.49
N PHE A 231 -11.95 -2.90 8.07
CA PHE A 231 -12.06 -2.43 6.67
C PHE A 231 -11.18 -3.26 5.72
N PHE A 232 -10.14 -3.91 6.24
CA PHE A 232 -9.32 -4.84 5.47
C PHE A 232 -9.97 -6.22 5.29
N SER A 233 -11.10 -6.48 5.96
CA SER A 233 -11.80 -7.77 5.92
C SER A 233 -13.23 -7.65 5.38
N ALA A 234 -13.93 -6.56 5.68
CA ALA A 234 -15.24 -6.25 5.10
C ALA A 234 -15.17 -6.05 3.57
N ALA A 235 -16.30 -5.96 2.87
CA ALA A 235 -16.33 -5.75 1.41
C ALA A 235 -15.98 -4.29 1.00
N TYR A 236 -14.84 -3.82 1.49
CA TYR A 236 -14.24 -2.54 1.17
C TYR A 236 -12.92 -2.71 0.38
N SER A 237 -12.45 -1.61 -0.22
CA SER A 237 -11.34 -1.60 -1.17
C SER A 237 -9.94 -1.49 -0.57
N GLU A 238 -9.78 -1.36 0.75
CA GLU A 238 -8.50 -1.07 1.45
C GLU A 238 -7.45 -2.15 1.21
N SER A 239 -7.81 -3.44 1.31
CA SER A 239 -6.85 -4.54 1.13
C SER A 239 -6.25 -4.57 -0.27
N LEU A 240 -7.09 -4.44 -1.31
CA LEU A 240 -6.63 -4.38 -2.70
C LEU A 240 -5.81 -3.10 -2.96
N TYR A 241 -6.27 -1.95 -2.45
CA TYR A 241 -5.55 -0.68 -2.57
C TYR A 241 -4.16 -0.73 -1.93
N CYS A 242 -4.05 -1.28 -0.72
CA CYS A 242 -2.78 -1.44 -0.02
C CYS A 242 -1.84 -2.39 -0.75
N LEU A 243 -2.33 -3.54 -1.23
CA LEU A 243 -1.51 -4.46 -2.03
C LEU A 243 -0.92 -3.76 -3.25
N LEU A 244 -1.75 -3.07 -4.03
CA LEU A 244 -1.31 -2.39 -5.26
C LEU A 244 -0.32 -1.26 -4.95
N THR A 245 -0.59 -0.47 -3.90
CA THR A 245 0.31 0.61 -3.48
C THR A 245 1.66 0.06 -3.00
N PHE A 246 1.67 -0.97 -2.15
CA PHE A 246 2.90 -1.60 -1.68
C PHE A 246 3.65 -2.29 -2.83
N ALA A 247 2.97 -3.00 -3.72
CA ALA A 247 3.61 -3.60 -4.89
C ALA A 247 4.29 -2.55 -5.77
N GLY A 248 3.62 -1.42 -6.03
CA GLY A 248 4.20 -0.30 -6.78
C GLY A 248 5.45 0.29 -6.12
N ILE A 249 5.41 0.48 -4.80
CA ILE A 249 6.57 0.94 -4.01
C ILE A 249 7.71 -0.08 -4.04
N TRP A 250 7.40 -1.36 -3.84
CA TRP A 250 8.40 -2.43 -3.85
C TRP A 250 9.10 -2.53 -5.20
N LEU A 251 8.37 -2.41 -6.31
CA LEU A 251 8.96 -2.38 -7.65
C LEU A 251 9.92 -1.20 -7.84
N LEU A 252 9.61 -0.02 -7.29
CA LEU A 252 10.52 1.14 -7.34
C LEU A 252 11.78 0.95 -6.50
N LEU A 253 11.71 0.15 -5.43
CA LEU A 253 12.82 -0.13 -4.51
C LEU A 253 13.73 -1.27 -4.95
N GLU A 254 13.18 -2.35 -5.52
CA GLU A 254 13.91 -3.58 -5.82
C GLU A 254 14.91 -3.37 -6.95
N ASP A 255 16.20 -3.65 -6.76
CA ASP A 255 17.24 -3.34 -7.77
C ASP A 255 17.57 -4.50 -8.74
N LYS A 256 16.90 -5.66 -8.64
CA LYS A 256 17.23 -6.86 -9.44
C LYS A 256 16.99 -6.74 -10.95
N GLN A 257 15.96 -6.00 -11.35
CA GLN A 257 15.53 -5.88 -12.73
C GLN A 257 15.88 -4.51 -13.31
N PRO A 258 15.97 -4.35 -14.65
CA PRO A 258 16.18 -3.05 -15.26
C PRO A 258 15.11 -2.04 -14.80
N PHE A 259 15.52 -0.81 -14.52
CA PHE A 259 14.63 0.24 -13.99
C PHE A 259 13.39 0.44 -14.85
N PHE A 260 13.51 0.33 -16.18
CA PHE A 260 12.39 0.51 -17.11
C PHE A 260 11.21 -0.45 -16.84
N PHE A 261 11.47 -1.74 -16.67
CA PHE A 261 10.40 -2.72 -16.41
C PHE A 261 9.76 -2.52 -15.03
N ARG A 262 10.60 -2.23 -14.03
CA ARG A 262 10.15 -1.90 -12.67
C ARG A 262 9.27 -0.65 -12.63
N TYR A 263 9.70 0.38 -13.36
CA TYR A 263 8.98 1.62 -13.53
C TYR A 263 7.61 1.38 -14.17
N LEU A 264 7.55 0.66 -15.30
CA LEU A 264 6.27 0.36 -15.96
C LEU A 264 5.34 -0.49 -15.07
N GLY A 265 5.89 -1.49 -14.36
CA GLY A 265 5.13 -2.26 -13.38
C GLY A 265 4.60 -1.39 -12.24
N SER A 266 5.38 -0.44 -11.73
CA SER A 266 4.93 0.50 -10.70
C SER A 266 3.80 1.41 -11.18
N LEU A 267 3.87 1.87 -12.44
CA LEU A 267 2.80 2.67 -13.04
C LEU A 267 1.51 1.87 -13.18
N LEU A 268 1.59 0.59 -13.56
CA LEU A 268 0.43 -0.29 -13.61
C LEU A 268 -0.18 -0.45 -12.21
N CYS A 269 0.63 -0.78 -11.21
CA CYS A 269 0.17 -0.92 -9.83
C CYS A 269 -0.48 0.37 -9.31
N PHE A 270 0.13 1.54 -9.52
CA PHE A 270 -0.43 2.81 -9.07
C PHE A 270 -1.66 3.25 -9.87
N GLY A 271 -1.72 2.95 -11.17
CA GLY A 271 -2.92 3.16 -11.99
C GLY A 271 -4.10 2.34 -11.50
N LEU A 272 -3.87 1.05 -11.19
CA LEU A 272 -4.88 0.18 -10.60
C LEU A 272 -5.25 0.61 -9.17
N ALA A 273 -4.30 1.10 -8.38
CA ALA A 273 -4.57 1.65 -7.05
C ALA A 273 -5.46 2.90 -7.15
N TYR A 274 -5.18 3.80 -8.10
CA TYR A 274 -6.07 4.94 -8.38
C TYR A 274 -7.43 4.46 -8.87
N ALA A 275 -7.48 3.40 -9.68
CA ALA A 275 -8.74 2.80 -10.11
C ALA A 275 -9.51 2.07 -9.01
N THR A 276 -8.89 1.85 -7.85
CA THR A 276 -9.49 1.26 -6.65
C THR A 276 -10.03 2.33 -5.71
N ARG A 277 -9.33 3.47 -5.59
CA ARG A 277 -9.69 4.62 -4.75
C ARG A 277 -9.07 5.91 -5.28
N SER A 278 -9.79 7.02 -5.11
CA SER A 278 -9.32 8.36 -5.49
C SER A 278 -7.96 8.75 -4.88
N ASN A 279 -7.68 8.32 -3.65
CA ASN A 279 -6.40 8.54 -2.96
C ASN A 279 -5.19 7.95 -3.70
N GLY A 280 -5.41 6.98 -4.61
CA GLY A 280 -4.33 6.40 -5.40
C GLY A 280 -3.64 7.39 -6.35
N LEU A 281 -4.26 8.52 -6.68
CA LEU A 281 -3.60 9.58 -7.45
C LEU A 281 -2.35 10.10 -6.75
N ILE A 282 -2.37 10.16 -5.41
CA ILE A 282 -1.28 10.69 -4.58
C ILE A 282 -0.04 9.80 -4.65
N ASN A 283 -0.20 8.53 -5.07
CA ASN A 283 0.94 7.62 -5.30
C ASN A 283 1.87 8.09 -6.42
N LEU A 284 1.44 8.99 -7.31
CA LEU A 284 2.33 9.68 -8.27
C LEU A 284 3.48 10.40 -7.56
N GLY A 285 3.30 10.81 -6.31
CA GLY A 285 4.36 11.40 -5.49
C GLY A 285 5.54 10.46 -5.28
N TYR A 286 5.31 9.15 -5.14
CA TYR A 286 6.40 8.16 -5.07
C TYR A 286 7.17 8.11 -6.38
N VAL A 287 6.48 8.01 -7.52
CA VAL A 287 7.11 7.99 -8.84
C VAL A 287 7.93 9.26 -9.06
N GLY A 288 7.37 10.42 -8.72
CA GLY A 288 8.04 11.71 -8.79
C GLY A 288 9.31 11.76 -7.94
N PHE A 289 9.23 11.26 -6.70
CA PHE A 289 10.39 11.20 -5.81
C PHE A 289 11.51 10.32 -6.37
N PHE A 290 11.21 9.09 -6.80
CA PHE A 290 12.23 8.18 -7.34
C PHE A 290 12.81 8.70 -8.66
N CYS A 291 11.98 9.28 -9.54
CA CYS A 291 12.47 9.93 -10.77
C CYS A 291 13.33 11.15 -10.46
N LEU A 292 13.01 11.92 -9.42
CA LEU A 292 13.80 13.06 -8.97
C LEU A 292 15.15 12.62 -8.40
N CYS A 293 15.19 11.56 -7.60
CA CYS A 293 16.42 10.98 -7.10
C CYS A 293 17.31 10.50 -8.25
N GLU A 294 16.72 9.79 -9.22
CA GLU A 294 17.39 9.36 -10.46
C GLU A 294 17.73 10.50 -11.42
N PHE A 295 17.21 11.71 -11.22
CA PHE A 295 17.61 12.91 -11.96
C PHE A 295 18.79 13.59 -11.26
N ILE A 296 18.68 13.83 -9.95
CA ILE A 296 19.64 14.60 -9.17
C ILE A 296 20.93 13.82 -8.93
N LEU A 297 20.82 12.52 -8.64
CA LEU A 297 21.94 11.69 -8.22
C LEU A 297 22.50 10.93 -9.41
N SER A 298 23.78 11.08 -9.71
CA SER A 298 24.50 10.21 -10.65
C SER A 298 25.36 9.20 -9.88
N VAL A 299 25.37 7.95 -10.33
CA VAL A 299 26.34 6.96 -9.85
C VAL A 299 27.74 7.42 -10.28
N ASP A 300 28.67 7.48 -9.32
CA ASP A 300 30.07 7.76 -9.60
C ASP A 300 30.66 6.58 -10.41
N PRO A 301 31.21 6.82 -11.62
CA PRO A 301 31.75 5.75 -12.47
C PRO A 301 32.95 5.02 -11.85
N GLU A 302 33.68 5.63 -10.93
CA GLU A 302 34.82 4.99 -10.25
C GLU A 302 34.42 4.30 -8.95
N ASN A 303 33.32 4.74 -8.32
CA ASN A 303 32.80 4.18 -7.08
C ASN A 303 31.27 4.03 -7.17
N PRO A 304 30.73 2.87 -7.59
CA PRO A 304 29.28 2.69 -7.76
C PRO A 304 28.46 2.84 -6.46
N LYS A 305 29.15 2.94 -5.30
CA LYS A 305 28.55 3.21 -3.99
C LYS A 305 28.44 4.72 -3.65
N LYS A 306 29.15 5.61 -4.35
CA LYS A 306 29.07 7.07 -4.17
C LYS A 306 28.12 7.67 -5.21
N ARG A 307 27.16 8.48 -4.74
CA ARG A 307 26.27 9.27 -5.61
C ARG A 307 26.77 10.72 -5.63
N LEU A 308 27.02 11.25 -6.82
CA LEU A 308 27.44 12.64 -7.05
C LEU A 308 26.26 13.49 -7.55
N VAL A 309 26.26 14.77 -7.19
CA VAL A 309 25.21 15.72 -7.56
C VAL A 309 25.37 16.18 -9.01
N ILE A 310 24.26 16.22 -9.77
CA ILE A 310 24.22 16.53 -11.21
C ILE A 310 24.85 17.88 -11.61
N PHE A 311 24.85 18.88 -10.73
CA PHE A 311 25.28 20.26 -11.05
C PHE A 311 26.77 20.42 -11.43
N ARG A 312 27.57 19.35 -11.38
CA ARG A 312 28.98 19.34 -11.85
C ARG A 312 29.19 18.67 -13.21
N LYS A 313 28.11 18.27 -13.90
CA LYS A 313 28.17 17.59 -15.21
C LYS A 313 28.01 18.57 -16.37
N PRO A 314 28.48 18.22 -17.59
CA PRO A 314 28.31 19.07 -18.77
C PRO A 314 26.83 19.31 -19.10
N VAL A 315 26.54 20.49 -19.68
CA VAL A 315 25.17 20.94 -19.98
C VAL A 315 24.39 19.93 -20.83
N SER A 316 25.05 19.23 -21.76
CA SER A 316 24.41 18.20 -22.59
C SER A 316 23.83 17.04 -21.76
N VAL A 317 24.54 16.59 -20.72
CA VAL A 317 24.07 15.53 -19.81
C VAL A 317 22.90 16.04 -18.97
N ILE A 318 22.94 17.31 -18.55
CA ILE A 318 21.85 17.94 -17.80
C ILE A 318 20.58 17.98 -18.66
N ILE A 319 20.67 18.47 -19.90
CA ILE A 319 19.54 18.55 -20.84
C ILE A 319 18.93 17.17 -21.08
N THR A 320 19.75 16.16 -21.41
CA THR A 320 19.26 14.79 -21.66
C THR A 320 18.56 14.21 -20.43
N ARG A 321 19.12 14.38 -19.22
CA ARG A 321 18.48 13.88 -18.00
C ARG A 321 17.19 14.62 -17.67
N THR A 322 17.12 15.92 -17.93
CA THR A 322 15.89 16.71 -17.78
C THR A 322 14.81 16.22 -18.74
N MET A 323 15.15 15.96 -20.01
CA MET A 323 14.21 15.40 -20.99
C MET A 323 13.71 14.01 -20.57
N VAL A 324 14.60 13.13 -20.10
CA VAL A 324 14.21 11.80 -19.60
C VAL A 324 13.32 11.90 -18.36
N PHE A 325 13.63 12.80 -17.43
CA PHE A 325 12.80 13.06 -16.25
C PHE A 325 11.40 13.55 -16.65
N ALA A 326 11.32 14.56 -17.53
CA ALA A 326 10.05 15.09 -18.01
C ALA A 326 9.23 14.02 -18.74
N MET A 327 9.85 13.26 -19.64
CA MET A 327 9.21 12.16 -20.37
C MET A 327 8.64 11.11 -19.41
N ARG A 328 9.40 10.70 -18.39
CA ARG A 328 8.93 9.76 -17.36
C ARG A 328 7.74 10.35 -16.61
N MET A 329 7.83 11.58 -16.12
CA MET A 329 6.72 12.21 -15.39
C MET A 329 5.45 12.34 -16.22
N ILE A 330 5.55 12.72 -17.49
CA ILE A 330 4.41 12.76 -18.41
C ILE A 330 3.80 11.37 -18.58
N LEU A 331 4.63 10.36 -18.82
CA LEU A 331 4.18 8.97 -18.92
C LEU A 331 3.50 8.50 -17.63
N ALA A 332 4.03 8.85 -16.45
CA ALA A 332 3.44 8.50 -15.17
C ALA A 332 2.03 9.08 -15.02
N VAL A 333 1.87 10.40 -15.25
CA VAL A 333 0.58 11.08 -15.13
C VAL A 333 -0.44 10.51 -16.11
N LEU A 334 -0.04 10.30 -17.38
CA LEU A 334 -0.92 9.74 -18.39
C LEU A 334 -1.31 8.29 -18.07
N SER A 335 -0.36 7.42 -17.76
CA SER A 335 -0.63 6.00 -17.48
C SER A 335 -1.51 5.81 -16.24
N VAL A 336 -1.30 6.59 -15.18
CA VAL A 336 -2.09 6.47 -13.95
C VAL A 336 -3.48 7.08 -14.12
N SER A 337 -3.60 8.25 -14.76
CA SER A 337 -4.86 9.01 -14.79
C SER A 337 -5.80 8.62 -15.93
N LEU A 338 -5.27 8.16 -17.08
CA LEU A 338 -6.06 7.89 -18.28
C LEU A 338 -7.19 6.86 -18.06
N PRO A 339 -6.98 5.71 -17.39
CA PRO A 339 -8.06 4.73 -17.20
C PRO A 339 -9.26 5.31 -16.43
N ILE A 340 -8.99 6.10 -15.39
CA ILE A 340 -10.03 6.74 -14.60
C ILE A 340 -10.69 7.89 -15.34
N PHE A 341 -9.93 8.64 -16.14
CA PHE A 341 -10.51 9.66 -17.00
C PHE A 341 -11.48 9.05 -18.03
N VAL A 342 -11.09 7.94 -18.68
CA VAL A 342 -11.96 7.22 -19.63
C VAL A 342 -13.21 6.69 -18.93
N HIS A 343 -13.08 6.08 -17.76
CA HIS A 343 -14.22 5.63 -16.97
C HIS A 343 -15.15 6.80 -16.58
N GLY A 344 -14.58 7.90 -16.08
CA GLY A 344 -15.34 9.09 -15.71
C GLY A 344 -16.10 9.70 -16.88
N ARG A 345 -15.50 9.76 -18.07
CA ARG A 345 -16.19 10.21 -19.28
C ARG A 345 -17.33 9.28 -19.69
N ARG A 346 -17.15 7.97 -19.60
CA ARG A 346 -18.23 7.00 -19.87
C ARG A 346 -19.41 7.17 -18.92
N GLN A 347 -19.13 7.32 -17.63
CA GLN A 347 -20.19 7.55 -16.63
C GLN A 347 -20.89 8.88 -16.84
N GLN A 348 -20.16 9.94 -17.18
CA GLN A 348 -20.77 11.24 -17.50
C GLN A 348 -21.73 11.13 -18.68
N ILE A 349 -21.34 10.46 -19.77
CA ILE A 349 -22.21 10.25 -20.94
C ILE A 349 -23.46 9.45 -20.55
N ALA A 350 -23.30 8.38 -19.76
CA ALA A 350 -24.42 7.55 -19.33
C ALA A 350 -25.43 8.32 -18.48
N PHE A 351 -24.98 9.03 -17.45
CA PHE A 351 -25.83 9.79 -16.54
C PHE A 351 -26.46 11.03 -17.17
N CYS A 352 -25.76 11.68 -18.10
CA CYS A 352 -26.23 12.88 -18.78
C CYS A 352 -27.01 12.59 -20.08
N SER A 353 -27.35 11.33 -20.33
CA SER A 353 -28.19 10.92 -21.46
C SER A 353 -29.56 10.48 -20.97
N GLN A 354 -30.62 11.17 -21.40
CA GLN A 354 -32.00 10.80 -21.06
C GLN A 354 -32.38 9.40 -21.56
N VAL A 355 -31.72 8.90 -22.62
CA VAL A 355 -31.96 7.55 -23.15
C VAL A 355 -31.65 6.48 -22.09
N SER A 356 -30.66 6.73 -21.21
CA SER A 356 -30.27 5.81 -20.15
C SER A 356 -31.32 5.66 -19.05
N ALA A 357 -32.27 6.60 -18.92
CA ALA A 357 -33.33 6.50 -17.93
C ALA A 357 -34.23 5.28 -18.20
N ASN A 358 -34.42 4.93 -19.48
CA ASN A 358 -35.26 3.82 -19.90
C ASN A 358 -34.64 2.44 -19.59
N SER A 359 -33.33 2.37 -19.35
CA SER A 359 -32.65 1.11 -19.00
C SER A 359 -32.74 0.74 -17.51
N VAL A 360 -33.28 1.63 -16.67
CA VAL A 360 -33.37 1.40 -15.22
C VAL A 360 -34.60 0.54 -14.90
N PRO A 361 -34.45 -0.63 -14.25
CA PRO A 361 -35.59 -1.46 -13.83
C PRO A 361 -36.56 -0.72 -12.90
N ALA A 362 -37.86 -1.02 -13.01
CA ALA A 362 -38.90 -0.38 -12.20
C ALA A 362 -38.70 -0.56 -10.68
N THR A 363 -38.12 -1.69 -10.25
CA THR A 363 -37.77 -1.93 -8.84
C THR A 363 -36.76 -0.91 -8.32
N MET A 364 -35.71 -0.63 -9.09
CA MET A 364 -34.68 0.36 -8.75
C MET A 364 -35.22 1.79 -8.80
N GLN A 365 -36.14 2.08 -9.72
CA GLN A 365 -36.80 3.40 -9.77
C GLN A 365 -37.65 3.66 -8.53
N ARG A 366 -38.43 2.66 -8.07
CA ARG A 366 -39.22 2.77 -6.83
C ARG A 366 -38.32 2.94 -5.61
N PHE A 367 -37.28 2.11 -5.51
CA PHE A 367 -36.31 2.21 -4.43
C PHE A 367 -35.65 3.59 -4.37
N ALA A 368 -35.27 4.14 -5.53
CA ALA A 368 -34.69 5.47 -5.63
C ALA A 368 -35.65 6.56 -5.16
N ALA A 369 -36.94 6.48 -5.51
CA ALA A 369 -37.94 7.43 -5.08
C ALA A 369 -38.20 7.40 -3.57
N GLU A 370 -38.19 6.21 -2.96
CA GLU A 370 -38.37 6.02 -1.51
C GLU A 370 -37.19 6.55 -0.69
N HIS A 371 -35.97 6.46 -1.22
CA HIS A 371 -34.73 6.82 -0.51
C HIS A 371 -34.10 8.13 -1.02
N GLU A 372 -34.84 8.94 -1.77
CA GLU A 372 -34.38 10.23 -2.32
C GLU A 372 -33.07 10.13 -3.13
N LEU A 373 -32.89 9.05 -3.89
CA LEU A 373 -31.70 8.81 -4.71
C LEU A 373 -31.91 9.23 -6.17
N THR A 374 -30.86 9.76 -6.80
CA THR A 374 -30.85 10.05 -8.23
C THR A 374 -30.37 8.85 -9.05
N THR A 375 -31.13 8.43 -10.06
CA THR A 375 -30.74 7.37 -11.00
C THR A 375 -30.09 7.92 -12.28
N VAL A 376 -29.39 7.07 -13.01
CA VAL A 376 -28.84 7.35 -14.35
C VAL A 376 -29.92 7.90 -15.30
N GLY A 377 -29.56 8.91 -16.11
CA GLY A 377 -30.43 9.53 -17.10
C GLY A 377 -31.40 10.60 -16.59
N ARG A 378 -31.44 10.86 -15.27
CA ARG A 378 -32.25 11.93 -14.66
C ARG A 378 -31.57 13.30 -14.77
N THR A 379 -31.46 13.80 -16.00
CA THR A 379 -30.81 15.10 -16.31
C THR A 379 -31.50 16.30 -15.65
N ASP A 380 -32.75 16.13 -15.21
CA ASP A 380 -33.51 17.11 -14.43
C ASP A 380 -32.96 17.32 -13.00
N LEU A 381 -32.29 16.31 -12.44
CA LEU A 381 -31.75 16.32 -11.07
C LEU A 381 -30.22 16.37 -11.00
N ILE A 382 -29.54 16.18 -12.13
CA ILE A 382 -28.07 16.10 -12.22
C ILE A 382 -27.51 17.47 -12.63
N ASP A 383 -26.72 18.09 -11.76
CA ASP A 383 -26.18 19.46 -11.94
C ASP A 383 -24.77 19.50 -12.55
N TRP A 384 -24.06 18.37 -12.57
CA TRP A 384 -22.66 18.29 -12.99
C TRP A 384 -22.46 17.92 -14.48
N CYS A 385 -23.53 17.80 -15.27
CA CYS A 385 -23.43 17.42 -16.68
C CYS A 385 -22.58 18.37 -17.53
N ASN A 386 -22.58 19.67 -17.20
CA ASN A 386 -21.81 20.70 -17.91
C ASN A 386 -20.41 20.92 -17.34
N VAL A 387 -20.04 20.21 -16.27
CA VAL A 387 -18.73 20.37 -15.63
C VAL A 387 -17.65 19.65 -16.44
N THR A 388 -16.51 20.31 -16.59
CA THR A 388 -15.31 19.74 -17.20
C THR A 388 -14.16 19.75 -16.20
N SER A 389 -13.44 18.63 -16.10
CA SER A 389 -12.25 18.48 -15.26
C SER A 389 -11.25 17.57 -15.96
N SER A 390 -9.97 17.88 -15.83
CA SER A 390 -8.87 17.15 -16.48
C SER A 390 -8.15 16.17 -15.54
N ILE A 391 -8.37 16.27 -14.22
CA ILE A 391 -7.60 15.53 -13.20
C ILE A 391 -8.47 14.49 -12.50
N PHE A 392 -9.70 14.87 -12.14
CA PHE A 392 -10.69 13.97 -11.56
C PHE A 392 -11.87 13.82 -12.52
N PRO A 393 -12.66 12.73 -12.40
CA PRO A 393 -13.95 12.68 -13.06
C PRO A 393 -14.74 13.96 -12.74
N PRO A 394 -15.33 14.65 -13.74
CA PRO A 394 -15.95 15.96 -13.56
C PRO A 394 -17.08 15.99 -12.53
N PHE A 395 -17.69 14.85 -12.25
CA PHE A 395 -18.73 14.67 -11.24
C PHE A 395 -18.20 14.46 -9.82
N TYR A 396 -16.94 14.05 -9.64
CA TYR A 396 -16.46 13.51 -8.36
C TYR A 396 -16.56 14.54 -7.23
N ALA A 397 -16.14 15.78 -7.48
CA ALA A 397 -16.23 16.85 -6.49
C ALA A 397 -17.70 17.19 -6.13
N SER A 398 -18.58 17.29 -7.12
CA SER A 398 -20.00 17.58 -6.90
C SER A 398 -20.68 16.49 -6.09
N ILE A 399 -20.40 15.22 -6.38
CA ILE A 399 -20.99 14.07 -5.69
C ILE A 399 -20.47 13.96 -4.26
N GLN A 400 -19.17 14.16 -4.05
CA GLN A 400 -18.57 14.18 -2.70
C GLN A 400 -19.15 15.33 -1.85
N ALA A 401 -19.41 16.50 -2.44
CA ALA A 401 -20.06 17.61 -1.75
C ALA A 401 -21.54 17.32 -1.46
N LYS A 402 -22.27 16.73 -2.41
CA LYS A 402 -23.71 16.46 -2.31
C LYS A 402 -24.05 15.39 -1.27
N TYR A 403 -23.34 14.26 -1.28
CA TYR A 403 -23.69 13.09 -0.47
C TYR A 403 -22.83 12.91 0.79
N TRP A 404 -21.60 13.43 0.80
CA TRP A 404 -20.67 13.32 1.94
C TRP A 404 -20.25 14.68 2.50
N HIS A 405 -20.86 15.79 2.05
CA HIS A 405 -20.57 17.15 2.53
C HIS A 405 -19.07 17.49 2.61
N VAL A 406 -18.28 16.91 1.68
CA VAL A 406 -16.82 17.08 1.64
C VAL A 406 -16.51 18.53 1.33
N SER A 407 -15.94 19.22 2.32
CA SER A 407 -15.56 20.62 2.26
C SER A 407 -14.41 20.88 3.21
N LEU A 408 -13.68 21.98 3.00
CA LEU A 408 -12.59 22.36 3.90
C LEU A 408 -13.17 22.61 5.30
N PHE A 409 -12.68 21.87 6.30
CA PHE A 409 -13.20 21.82 7.67
C PHE A 409 -14.65 21.30 7.83
N GLY A 410 -15.28 20.75 6.79
CA GLY A 410 -16.65 20.21 6.88
C GLY A 410 -16.84 19.13 7.93
N TYR A 411 -15.76 18.40 8.24
CA TYR A 411 -15.73 17.34 9.24
C TYR A 411 -15.64 17.82 10.70
N TRP A 412 -15.29 19.10 10.93
CA TRP A 412 -15.06 19.64 12.28
C TRP A 412 -16.38 19.95 12.98
N GLN A 413 -16.98 18.90 13.55
CA GLN A 413 -18.20 18.97 14.34
C GLN A 413 -17.98 18.34 15.71
N LEU A 414 -18.58 18.90 16.76
CA LEU A 414 -18.47 18.36 18.13
C LEU A 414 -18.95 16.90 18.21
N ARG A 415 -19.95 16.53 17.41
CA ARG A 415 -20.46 15.15 17.34
C ARG A 415 -19.42 14.13 16.85
N LYS A 416 -18.39 14.57 16.13
CA LYS A 416 -17.35 13.70 15.53
C LYS A 416 -16.11 13.53 16.41
N ILE A 417 -16.08 14.10 17.63
CA ILE A 417 -14.98 13.91 18.60
C ILE A 417 -14.58 12.44 18.77
N PRO A 418 -15.51 11.46 18.90
CA PRO A 418 -15.14 10.05 19.00
C PRO A 418 -14.31 9.55 17.81
N CYS A 419 -14.63 9.99 16.58
CA CYS A 419 -13.88 9.62 15.38
C CYS A 419 -12.46 10.20 15.40
N PHE A 420 -12.29 11.45 15.85
CA PHE A 420 -10.96 12.05 16.02
C PHE A 420 -10.13 11.32 17.07
N LEU A 421 -10.73 10.93 18.21
CA LEU A 421 -10.06 10.15 19.25
C LEU A 421 -9.62 8.78 18.73
N MET A 422 -10.46 8.13 17.93
CA MET A 422 -10.15 6.83 17.33
C MET A 422 -8.99 6.93 16.31
N ALA A 423 -8.89 8.05 15.59
CA ALA A 423 -7.82 8.31 14.63
C ALA A 423 -6.52 8.86 15.27
N ALA A 424 -6.59 9.41 16.49
CA ALA A 424 -5.47 10.08 17.16
C ALA A 424 -4.17 9.25 17.24
N PRO A 425 -4.20 7.92 17.52
CA PRO A 425 -2.98 7.12 17.55
C PRO A 425 -2.27 7.08 16.18
N ALA A 426 -3.02 7.01 15.08
CA ALA A 426 -2.45 7.02 13.74
C ALA A 426 -1.82 8.39 13.42
N PHE A 427 -2.50 9.48 13.77
CA PHE A 427 -1.95 10.83 13.60
C PHE A 427 -0.68 11.06 14.42
N TYR A 428 -0.66 10.56 15.66
CA TYR A 428 0.53 10.63 16.51
C TYR A 428 1.72 9.91 15.87
N LEU A 429 1.53 8.69 15.34
CA LEU A 429 2.60 7.95 14.67
C LEU A 429 3.14 8.69 13.44
N VAL A 430 2.26 9.28 12.63
CA VAL A 430 2.67 10.07 11.46
C VAL A 430 3.45 11.32 11.89
N ALA A 431 2.96 12.06 12.88
CA ALA A 431 3.63 13.26 13.39
C ALA A 431 4.99 12.93 14.02
N PHE A 432 5.08 11.83 14.77
CA PHE A 432 6.32 11.35 15.37
C PHE A 432 7.34 10.98 14.28
N GLY A 433 6.94 10.20 13.28
CA GLY A 433 7.79 9.83 12.15
C GLY A 433 8.24 11.07 11.35
N ALA A 434 7.34 12.02 11.11
CA ALA A 434 7.65 13.28 10.44
C ALA A 434 8.68 14.10 11.19
N ARG A 435 8.53 14.26 12.50
CA ARG A 435 9.50 14.96 13.35
C ARG A 435 10.87 14.30 13.29
N GLN A 436 10.95 12.96 13.37
CA GLN A 436 12.21 12.24 13.33
C GLN A 436 12.93 12.41 11.99
N THR A 437 12.21 12.28 10.87
CA THR A 437 12.76 12.52 9.53
C THR A 437 13.25 13.96 9.38
N TRP A 438 12.50 14.94 9.89
CA TRP A 438 12.88 16.35 9.82
C TRP A 438 14.13 16.67 10.66
N GLN A 439 14.23 16.12 11.86
CA GLN A 439 15.41 16.27 12.71
C GLN A 439 16.68 15.72 12.04
N ARG A 440 16.58 14.59 11.33
CA ARG A 440 17.68 14.01 10.55
C ARG A 440 18.06 14.89 9.34
N ALA A 441 17.06 15.45 8.65
CA ALA A 441 17.31 16.38 7.55
C ALA A 441 18.05 17.64 8.02
N TRP A 442 17.66 18.16 9.19
CA TRP A 442 18.27 19.34 9.80
C TRP A 442 19.72 19.06 10.27
N SER A 443 19.98 17.92 10.90
CA SER A 443 21.31 17.58 11.42
C SER A 443 22.35 17.40 10.30
N LYS A 444 21.95 16.84 9.15
CA LYS A 444 22.83 16.65 7.99
C LYS A 444 23.04 17.92 7.14
N ARG A 445 22.38 19.04 7.50
CA ARG A 445 22.45 20.35 6.81
C ARG A 445 22.18 20.34 5.29
N SER A 446 21.70 19.23 4.72
CA SER A 446 21.34 19.12 3.31
C SER A 446 20.39 17.94 3.07
N LEU A 447 19.20 18.25 2.57
CA LEU A 447 18.21 17.26 2.10
C LEU A 447 18.81 16.37 1.01
N LEU A 448 19.72 16.93 0.21
CA LEU A 448 20.39 16.26 -0.90
C LEU A 448 21.33 15.14 -0.42
N HIS A 449 21.87 15.28 0.79
CA HIS A 449 22.71 14.25 1.42
C HIS A 449 21.86 13.13 2.03
N LEU A 450 20.66 13.46 2.52
CA LEU A 450 19.66 12.50 2.96
C LEU A 450 19.26 11.62 1.75
N LEU A 451 18.82 12.25 0.65
CA LEU A 451 18.41 11.56 -0.59
C LEU A 451 19.49 10.64 -1.19
N ALA A 452 20.77 10.90 -0.90
CA ALA A 452 21.90 10.11 -1.40
C ALA A 452 22.12 8.81 -0.61
N GLU A 453 21.66 8.72 0.63
CA GLU A 453 21.70 7.50 1.44
C GLU A 453 20.50 6.61 1.14
N LYS A 454 20.75 5.34 0.80
CA LYS A 454 19.75 4.36 0.32
C LYS A 454 18.67 3.94 1.36
N GLY A 455 18.54 4.63 2.50
CA GLY A 455 17.67 4.26 3.64
C GLY A 455 16.57 5.27 3.97
N ASP A 456 16.22 6.14 3.02
CA ASP A 456 15.44 7.32 3.35
C ASP A 456 13.94 7.04 3.54
N HIS A 457 13.48 7.30 4.76
CA HIS A 457 12.05 7.31 5.10
C HIS A 457 11.29 8.52 4.52
N VAL A 458 12.00 9.44 3.84
CA VAL A 458 11.52 10.73 3.34
C VAL A 458 10.27 10.61 2.46
N PRO A 459 10.24 9.83 1.37
CA PRO A 459 9.07 9.80 0.48
C PRO A 459 7.82 9.27 1.21
N TYR A 460 8.00 8.26 2.06
CA TYR A 460 6.91 7.67 2.85
C TYR A 460 6.40 8.64 3.90
N THR A 461 7.30 9.38 4.55
CA THR A 461 6.96 10.40 5.55
C THR A 461 6.20 11.56 4.92
N LEU A 462 6.66 12.06 3.76
CA LEU A 462 5.99 13.15 3.04
C LEU A 462 4.60 12.72 2.58
N HIS A 463 4.48 11.53 2.01
CA HIS A 463 3.19 10.98 1.59
C HIS A 463 2.25 10.80 2.78
N ALA A 464 2.70 10.18 3.88
CA ALA A 464 1.89 9.98 5.08
C ALA A 464 1.45 11.31 5.72
N THR A 465 2.34 12.31 5.76
CA THR A 465 2.02 13.64 6.27
C THR A 465 0.97 14.33 5.40
N PHE A 466 1.12 14.27 4.07
CA PHE A 466 0.12 14.81 3.14
C PHE A 466 -1.25 14.15 3.33
N MET A 467 -1.28 12.80 3.40
CA MET A 467 -2.51 12.04 3.64
C MET A 467 -3.16 12.39 4.98
N ALA A 468 -2.35 12.54 6.03
CA ALA A 468 -2.85 12.92 7.36
C ALA A 468 -3.44 14.33 7.38
N LEU A 469 -2.80 15.30 6.74
CA LEU A 469 -3.32 16.67 6.63
C LEU A 469 -4.60 16.70 5.78
N ALA A 470 -4.62 15.99 4.65
CA ALA A 470 -5.82 15.87 3.82
C ALA A 470 -6.98 15.22 4.61
N ALA A 471 -6.70 14.21 5.42
CA ALA A 471 -7.70 13.58 6.29
C ALA A 471 -8.23 14.51 7.38
N LEU A 472 -7.39 15.40 7.94
CA LEU A 472 -7.81 16.36 8.96
C LEU A 472 -8.63 17.53 8.41
N PHE A 473 -8.32 17.98 7.19
CA PHE A 473 -8.86 19.23 6.67
C PHE A 473 -9.88 19.08 5.55
N VAL A 474 -9.80 18.00 4.77
CA VAL A 474 -10.54 17.89 3.50
C VAL A 474 -11.46 16.67 3.50
N TYR A 475 -10.99 15.50 3.94
CA TYR A 475 -11.80 14.29 3.86
C TYR A 475 -12.95 14.31 4.88
N ASN A 476 -14.15 13.99 4.42
CA ASN A 476 -15.26 13.62 5.28
C ASN A 476 -15.46 12.10 5.17
N ALA A 477 -15.09 11.37 6.22
CA ALA A 477 -15.38 9.95 6.36
C ALA A 477 -16.62 9.81 7.23
N GLU A 478 -17.79 10.02 6.61
CA GLU A 478 -19.08 9.85 7.28
C GLU A 478 -19.64 8.46 6.95
N ALA A 479 -19.67 7.56 7.93
CA ALA A 479 -20.35 6.26 7.84
C ALA A 479 -21.78 6.30 8.43
N SER A 480 -22.14 7.37 9.15
CA SER A 480 -23.51 7.64 9.56
C SER A 480 -23.65 9.08 10.06
N SER A 481 -24.68 9.76 9.55
CA SER A 481 -25.34 10.83 10.29
C SER A 481 -26.07 10.14 11.44
N TYR A 482 -25.69 10.43 12.68
CA TYR A 482 -26.60 10.19 13.81
C TYR A 482 -27.53 11.40 13.83
N THR A 483 -28.74 11.21 13.31
CA THR A 483 -29.83 12.17 13.47
C THR A 483 -30.19 12.29 14.95
#